data_AF-A0A368QD34-F1
#
_entry.id   AF-A0A368QD34-F1
#
_cell.length_a   1.000
_cell.length_b   1.000
_cell.length_c   1.000
_cell.angle_alpha   90.00
_cell.angle_beta   90.00
_cell.angle_gamma   90.00
#
_symmetry.space_group_name_H-M   'P 1'
#
loop_
_entity.id
_entity.type
_entity.pdbx_description
1 polymer ?
#
loop_
_entity_poly.entity_id
_entity_poly.type
_entity_poly.pdbx_seq_one_letter_code
_entity_poly.pdbx_strand_id
1 'polypeptide(L)'
;MAPVDTSRSDPRRPERGGGIDQKRSKPKPRYDGDDFCAICDNGGDVTCCDGGCQRSFHLTDENSERSRCRLILGLTKEQAEMILAADDKDFICKNCKYKQHQCFACGELESSDLSSEPKVFQCEVDDCGRFYHPKCVAKLLYPESKLEASFFAVQVAAREKFTCPIHECIVCKGVENKNHRNMQFAVCRRCPTTYHRKCLPSNIPFETKKGPNGYMQRAWDEWEGPDGHVIPRDRILIYCTKHEIIKKLGTPKRNHIIFPDVKKLRVPKRLVDPPNEKALAGKGYGERSSHISRNGGCCSSENIVVVALWVGNRGVCF
;
A
#
# COMPACT_ATOMS: atom_id res chain seq x y z
N MET A 1 -82.49 22.97 -10.27
CA MET A 1 -81.66 21.83 -9.80
C MET A 1 -80.88 22.29 -8.58
N ALA A 2 -80.80 21.43 -7.59
CA ALA A 2 -80.34 21.62 -6.20
C ALA A 2 -78.88 22.15 -6.05
N PRO A 3 -78.52 22.65 -4.85
CA PRO A 3 -77.47 23.66 -4.57
C PRO A 3 -76.12 23.02 -4.15
N VAL A 4 -75.05 23.69 -3.69
CA VAL A 4 -74.85 24.28 -2.34
C VAL A 4 -73.47 24.98 -2.28
N ASP A 5 -73.51 26.29 -2.01
CA ASP A 5 -72.94 27.06 -0.91
C ASP A 5 -71.60 26.72 -0.18
N THR A 6 -70.81 27.80 -0.09
CA THR A 6 -70.00 28.36 1.02
C THR A 6 -68.93 27.58 1.83
N SER A 7 -67.70 28.06 1.64
CA SER A 7 -66.71 28.52 2.64
C SER A 7 -66.88 28.18 4.14
N ARG A 8 -65.82 27.64 4.78
CA ARG A 8 -64.91 28.35 5.72
C ARG A 8 -64.07 27.38 6.58
N SER A 9 -62.92 27.92 7.00
CA SER A 9 -62.18 27.68 8.26
C SER A 9 -61.46 26.35 8.51
N ASP A 10 -60.13 26.48 8.63
CA ASP A 10 -59.19 25.62 9.37
C ASP A 10 -59.53 25.62 10.88
N PRO A 11 -59.48 24.47 11.59
CA PRO A 11 -58.38 24.32 12.55
C PRO A 11 -58.00 22.86 12.96
N ARG A 12 -56.78 22.72 13.50
CA ARG A 12 -56.28 21.73 14.50
C ARG A 12 -55.61 20.42 14.02
N ARG A 13 -54.37 20.27 14.51
CA ARG A 13 -53.53 19.08 14.66
C ARG A 13 -54.21 17.95 15.47
N PRO A 14 -53.91 16.68 15.15
CA PRO A 14 -53.51 15.69 16.16
C PRO A 14 -52.24 14.90 15.77
N GLU A 15 -51.90 13.92 16.59
CA GLU A 15 -50.55 13.52 17.00
C GLU A 15 -49.87 12.35 16.23
N ARG A 16 -48.56 12.25 16.49
CA ARG A 16 -47.64 11.09 16.46
C ARG A 16 -48.18 9.70 16.05
N GLY A 17 -47.60 9.17 14.99
CA GLY A 17 -47.11 7.78 14.87
C GLY A 17 -45.81 7.85 14.08
N GLY A 18 -44.65 7.36 14.53
CA GLY A 18 -44.42 6.05 15.12
C GLY A 18 -43.87 5.13 14.02
N GLY A 19 -42.61 5.35 13.63
CA GLY A 19 -41.96 4.58 12.56
C GLY A 19 -40.59 5.15 12.23
N ILE A 20 -39.65 5.05 13.15
CA ILE A 20 -38.23 5.26 12.82
C ILE A 20 -37.79 3.97 12.13
N ASP A 21 -38.05 3.87 10.83
CA ASP A 21 -37.33 2.93 9.99
C ASP A 21 -35.88 3.37 10.00
N GLN A 22 -35.09 2.73 10.87
CA GLN A 22 -33.64 2.70 10.76
C GLN A 22 -33.33 1.96 9.47
N LYS A 23 -33.44 2.65 8.32
CA LYS A 23 -32.70 2.30 7.13
C LYS A 23 -31.25 2.37 7.54
N ARG A 24 -30.68 1.21 7.91
CA ARG A 24 -29.24 0.96 7.87
C ARG A 24 -28.81 1.41 6.49
N SER A 25 -28.29 2.63 6.41
CA SER A 25 -27.63 3.15 5.24
C SER A 25 -26.50 2.19 4.96
N LYS A 26 -26.71 1.28 3.99
CA LYS A 26 -25.62 0.44 3.50
C LYS A 26 -24.47 1.38 3.14
N PRO A 27 -23.24 1.14 3.62
CA PRO A 27 -22.11 1.96 3.23
C PRO A 27 -22.05 2.01 1.71
N LYS A 28 -22.02 3.23 1.17
CA LYS A 28 -21.91 3.43 -0.28
C LYS A 28 -20.62 2.74 -0.74
N PRO A 29 -20.66 1.88 -1.78
CA PRO A 29 -19.44 1.40 -2.40
C PRO A 29 -18.65 2.62 -2.88
N ARG A 30 -17.40 2.77 -2.44
CA ARG A 30 -16.48 3.71 -3.09
C ARG A 30 -16.18 3.11 -4.45
N TYR A 31 -16.77 3.65 -5.51
CA TYR A 31 -16.71 3.12 -6.89
C TYR A 31 -15.34 3.31 -7.57
N ASP A 32 -14.36 3.87 -6.86
CA ASP A 32 -13.11 4.38 -7.46
C ASP A 32 -11.86 3.58 -7.04
N GLY A 33 -12.01 2.52 -6.25
CA GLY A 33 -10.92 1.66 -5.79
C GLY A 33 -10.60 0.48 -6.73
N ASP A 34 -9.45 -0.17 -6.53
CA ASP A 34 -9.12 -1.43 -7.19
C ASP A 34 -10.08 -2.54 -6.70
N ASP A 35 -10.96 -3.06 -7.56
CA ASP A 35 -11.90 -4.14 -7.20
C ASP A 35 -11.21 -5.48 -6.87
N PHE A 36 -9.89 -5.55 -6.99
CA PHE A 36 -9.11 -6.75 -6.73
C PHE A 36 -8.27 -6.62 -5.47
N CYS A 37 -8.28 -7.69 -4.68
CA CYS A 37 -7.38 -7.81 -3.54
C CYS A 37 -5.94 -7.82 -4.03
N ALA A 38 -5.12 -6.90 -3.51
CA ALA A 38 -3.74 -6.75 -3.91
C ALA A 38 -2.87 -7.95 -3.49
N ILE A 39 -3.32 -8.80 -2.56
CA ILE A 39 -2.57 -9.99 -2.13
C ILE A 39 -2.81 -11.18 -3.08
N CYS A 40 -4.07 -11.46 -3.40
CA CYS A 40 -4.45 -12.68 -4.11
C CYS A 40 -4.94 -12.46 -5.56
N ASP A 41 -5.18 -11.20 -5.95
CA ASP A 41 -5.75 -10.78 -7.23
C ASP A 41 -7.14 -11.35 -7.55
N ASN A 42 -7.85 -11.80 -6.52
CA ASN A 42 -9.26 -12.13 -6.64
C ASN A 42 -10.10 -10.90 -6.27
N GLY A 43 -11.26 -10.76 -6.93
CA GLY A 43 -12.28 -9.77 -6.56
C GLY A 43 -13.15 -10.22 -5.38
N GLY A 44 -14.36 -9.70 -5.29
CA GLY A 44 -15.31 -9.94 -4.20
C GLY A 44 -15.28 -8.82 -3.15
N ASP A 45 -15.60 -9.16 -1.90
CA ASP A 45 -15.69 -8.16 -0.81
C ASP A 45 -14.30 -7.70 -0.36
N VAL A 46 -13.80 -6.65 -1.02
CA VAL A 46 -12.51 -6.02 -0.71
C VAL A 46 -12.71 -4.64 -0.09
N THR A 47 -11.80 -4.27 0.80
CA THR A 47 -11.76 -2.95 1.43
C THR A 47 -10.53 -2.19 0.95
N CYS A 48 -10.75 -0.99 0.42
CA CYS A 48 -9.67 -0.10 -0.01
C CYS A 48 -8.91 0.47 1.19
N CYS A 49 -7.59 0.58 1.07
CA CYS A 49 -6.77 1.29 2.04
C CYS A 49 -6.86 2.80 1.84
N ASP A 50 -7.23 3.55 2.87
CA ASP A 50 -7.41 5.01 2.82
C ASP A 50 -6.08 5.81 2.85
N GLY A 51 -4.95 5.11 2.96
CA GLY A 51 -3.62 5.70 2.76
C GLY A 51 -3.21 5.79 1.28
N GLY A 52 -2.09 6.46 1.01
CA GLY A 52 -1.62 6.76 -0.35
C GLY A 52 -1.35 5.56 -1.28
N CYS A 53 -1.34 4.31 -0.80
CA CYS A 53 -1.20 3.15 -1.68
C CYS A 53 -2.48 2.74 -2.40
N GLN A 54 -3.65 3.11 -1.86
CA GLN A 54 -4.98 2.83 -2.41
C GLN A 54 -5.24 1.38 -2.85
N ARG A 55 -4.52 0.43 -2.25
CA ARG A 55 -4.70 -0.99 -2.54
C ARG A 55 -5.93 -1.50 -1.80
N SER A 56 -6.67 -2.39 -2.43
CA SER A 56 -7.79 -3.10 -1.80
C SER A 56 -7.38 -4.47 -1.28
N PHE A 57 -8.05 -4.95 -0.23
CA PHE A 57 -7.74 -6.22 0.40
C PHE A 57 -8.98 -6.92 0.95
N HIS A 58 -8.99 -8.26 0.93
CA HIS A 58 -9.98 -9.02 1.69
C HIS A 58 -9.69 -8.89 3.19
N LEU A 59 -10.67 -8.37 3.94
CA LEU A 59 -10.61 -8.28 5.39
C LEU A 59 -11.29 -9.46 6.08
N THR A 60 -12.18 -10.19 5.40
CA THR A 60 -12.80 -11.43 5.89
C THR A 60 -12.28 -12.64 5.12
N ASP A 61 -12.41 -13.82 5.73
CA ASP A 61 -12.01 -15.09 5.10
C ASP A 61 -13.19 -15.76 4.36
N GLU A 62 -14.38 -15.14 4.35
CA GLU A 62 -15.67 -15.79 4.06
C GLU A 62 -15.82 -16.27 2.61
N ASN A 63 -15.07 -15.72 1.65
CA ASN A 63 -15.25 -16.01 0.22
C ASN A 63 -14.01 -16.57 -0.48
N SER A 64 -13.01 -17.05 0.27
CA SER A 64 -11.98 -17.87 -0.36
C SER A 64 -11.41 -18.90 0.62
N GLU A 65 -11.73 -20.16 0.41
CA GLU A 65 -11.14 -21.31 1.12
C GLU A 65 -9.59 -21.38 1.02
N ARG A 66 -8.93 -20.40 0.38
CA ARG A 66 -7.51 -20.45 0.02
C ARG A 66 -6.72 -19.15 0.21
N SER A 67 -7.33 -18.01 0.51
CA SER A 67 -6.55 -16.76 0.66
C SER A 67 -6.60 -16.25 2.09
N ARG A 68 -5.51 -16.47 2.83
CA ARG A 68 -5.27 -15.95 4.18
C ARG A 68 -4.95 -14.45 4.17
N CYS A 69 -5.64 -13.67 3.33
CA CYS A 69 -5.35 -12.25 3.08
C CYS A 69 -5.40 -11.43 4.36
N ARG A 70 -6.47 -11.58 5.16
CA ARG A 70 -6.63 -10.98 6.48
C ARG A 70 -5.45 -11.29 7.41
N LEU A 71 -5.01 -12.55 7.44
CA LEU A 71 -3.88 -12.97 8.28
C LEU A 71 -2.53 -12.42 7.78
N ILE A 72 -2.33 -12.28 6.46
CA ILE A 72 -1.12 -11.66 5.88
C ILE A 72 -1.09 -10.16 6.23
N LEU A 73 -2.25 -9.50 6.25
CA LEU A 73 -2.36 -8.13 6.81
C LEU A 73 -2.05 -8.10 8.32
N GLY A 74 -2.13 -9.25 9.00
CA GLY A 74 -1.93 -9.40 10.44
C GLY A 74 -3.09 -8.86 11.25
N LEU A 75 -4.30 -8.98 10.71
CA LEU A 75 -5.54 -8.61 11.39
C LEU A 75 -6.16 -9.85 12.07
N THR A 76 -6.61 -9.69 13.31
CA THR A 76 -7.50 -10.68 13.93
C THR A 76 -8.90 -10.60 13.33
N LYS A 77 -9.77 -11.57 13.64
CA LYS A 77 -11.14 -11.57 13.12
C LYS A 77 -11.91 -10.38 13.68
N GLU A 78 -11.75 -10.14 14.97
CA GLU A 78 -12.38 -9.05 15.72
C GLU A 78 -11.92 -7.68 15.20
N GLN A 79 -10.63 -7.54 14.87
CA GLN A 79 -10.10 -6.31 14.27
C GLN A 79 -10.72 -6.03 12.90
N ALA A 80 -10.84 -7.06 12.05
CA ALA A 80 -11.45 -6.92 10.74
C ALA A 80 -12.95 -6.57 10.85
N GLU A 81 -13.68 -7.25 11.74
CA GLU A 81 -15.10 -6.97 12.00
C GLU A 81 -15.30 -5.54 12.51
N MET A 82 -14.45 -5.05 13.41
CA MET A 82 -14.50 -3.66 13.88
C MET A 82 -14.23 -2.62 12.79
N ILE A 83 -13.40 -2.95 11.80
CA ILE A 83 -13.15 -2.07 10.65
C ILE A 83 -14.37 -2.05 9.73
N LEU A 84 -14.98 -3.22 9.48
CA LEU A 84 -16.13 -3.35 8.58
C LEU A 84 -17.45 -2.84 9.17
N ALA A 85 -17.61 -2.93 10.50
CA ALA A 85 -18.83 -2.51 11.19
C ALA A 85 -18.89 -1.00 11.48
N ALA A 86 -17.75 -0.32 11.44
CA ALA A 86 -17.68 1.11 11.67
C ALA A 86 -17.71 1.82 10.31
N ASP A 87 -18.87 2.40 9.96
CA ASP A 87 -19.07 3.14 8.71
C ASP A 87 -18.09 4.34 8.56
N ASP A 88 -17.41 4.74 9.64
CA ASP A 88 -16.51 5.89 9.74
C ASP A 88 -15.03 5.54 9.99
N LYS A 89 -14.65 4.26 10.07
CA LYS A 89 -13.24 3.88 10.32
C LYS A 89 -12.47 3.70 9.03
N ASP A 90 -11.44 4.53 8.89
CA ASP A 90 -10.44 4.37 7.84
C ASP A 90 -9.65 3.07 8.03
N PHE A 91 -9.55 2.28 6.96
CA PHE A 91 -8.65 1.14 6.91
C PHE A 91 -7.29 1.58 6.36
N ILE A 92 -6.25 1.53 7.19
CA ILE A 92 -4.88 1.84 6.77
C ILE A 92 -4.00 0.58 6.81
N CYS A 93 -3.51 0.14 5.65
CA CYS A 93 -2.60 -1.00 5.57
C CYS A 93 -1.23 -0.71 6.22
N LYS A 94 -0.48 -1.75 6.58
CA LYS A 94 0.84 -1.60 7.23
C LYS A 94 1.82 -0.76 6.42
N ASN A 95 1.85 -0.89 5.09
CA ASN A 95 2.72 -0.07 4.23
C ASN A 95 2.44 1.43 4.41
N CYS A 96 1.16 1.83 4.38
CA CYS A 96 0.76 3.22 4.60
C CYS A 96 1.02 3.65 6.04
N LYS A 97 0.66 2.82 7.03
CA LYS A 97 0.85 3.12 8.46
C LYS A 97 2.31 3.41 8.80
N TYR A 98 3.25 2.65 8.23
CA TYR A 98 4.69 2.81 8.45
C TYR A 98 5.38 3.63 7.36
N LYS A 99 4.63 4.19 6.40
CA LYS A 99 5.15 4.96 5.27
C LYS A 99 6.32 4.25 4.56
N GLN A 100 6.14 2.96 4.29
CA GLN A 100 7.10 2.14 3.57
C GLN A 100 6.39 1.47 2.40
N HIS A 101 6.81 1.79 1.19
CA HIS A 101 6.14 1.35 -0.03
C HIS A 101 7.15 0.72 -0.99
N GLN A 102 6.68 -0.27 -1.74
CA GLN A 102 7.52 -0.90 -2.76
C GLN A 102 7.56 -0.03 -4.00
N CYS A 103 8.75 0.10 -4.59
CA CYS A 103 8.87 0.59 -5.94
C CYS A 103 8.14 -0.37 -6.90
N PHE A 104 7.15 0.11 -7.64
CA PHE A 104 6.34 -0.74 -8.53
C PHE A 104 7.14 -1.30 -9.72
N ALA A 105 8.32 -0.73 -10.01
CA ALA A 105 9.21 -1.20 -11.05
C ALA A 105 10.12 -2.35 -10.61
N CYS A 106 10.81 -2.24 -9.46
CA CYS A 106 11.77 -3.26 -8.99
C CYS A 106 11.23 -4.16 -7.85
N GLY A 107 10.17 -3.75 -7.16
CA GLY A 107 9.55 -4.51 -6.06
C GLY A 107 10.22 -4.34 -4.70
N GLU A 108 11.33 -3.59 -4.59
CA GLU A 108 12.02 -3.34 -3.32
C GLU A 108 11.20 -2.40 -2.42
N LEU A 109 11.14 -2.75 -1.12
CA LEU A 109 10.41 -2.00 -0.08
C LEU A 109 11.33 -0.96 0.55
N GLU A 110 10.96 0.31 0.49
CA GLU A 110 11.76 1.41 1.01
C GLU A 110 10.88 2.50 1.65
N SER A 111 11.51 3.45 2.36
CA SER A 111 10.82 4.57 3.00
C SER A 111 10.17 5.49 1.95
N SER A 112 8.92 5.86 2.20
CA SER A 112 8.19 6.92 1.50
C SER A 112 7.86 8.08 2.44
N ASP A 113 8.48 8.14 3.62
CA ASP A 113 8.14 9.14 4.62
C ASP A 113 8.77 10.50 4.29
N LEU A 114 7.93 11.46 3.92
CA LEU A 114 8.32 12.83 3.58
C LEU A 114 8.89 13.62 4.77
N SER A 115 8.60 13.22 6.01
CA SER A 115 9.25 13.79 7.21
C SER A 115 10.68 13.26 7.44
N SER A 116 11.13 12.31 6.63
CA SER A 116 12.48 11.75 6.66
C SER A 116 13.14 11.90 5.28
N GLU A 117 14.14 11.08 4.99
CA GLU A 117 14.70 10.91 3.65
C GLU A 117 13.92 9.80 2.90
N PRO A 118 12.89 10.14 2.10
CA PRO A 118 12.18 9.17 1.30
C PRO A 118 13.07 8.65 0.18
N LYS A 119 12.94 7.36 -0.13
CA LYS A 119 13.63 6.71 -1.25
C LYS A 119 12.68 6.38 -2.38
N VAL A 120 11.40 6.21 -2.10
CA VAL A 120 10.34 6.04 -3.11
C VAL A 120 9.35 7.18 -3.06
N PHE A 121 8.86 7.58 -4.24
CA PHE A 121 7.99 8.73 -4.43
C PHE A 121 6.71 8.28 -5.13
N GLN A 122 5.58 8.87 -4.76
CA GLN A 122 4.27 8.53 -5.30
C GLN A 122 4.05 9.23 -6.64
N CYS A 123 3.39 8.54 -7.57
CA CYS A 123 2.84 9.15 -8.78
C CYS A 123 1.87 10.27 -8.41
N GLU A 124 1.89 11.37 -9.17
CA GLU A 124 1.02 12.53 -8.93
C GLU A 124 -0.43 12.31 -9.35
N VAL A 125 -0.68 11.36 -10.27
CA VAL A 125 -2.02 11.11 -10.79
C VAL A 125 -2.90 10.59 -9.68
N ASP A 126 -4.03 11.28 -9.49
CA ASP A 126 -5.06 10.87 -8.56
C ASP A 126 -5.47 9.42 -8.85
N ASP A 127 -5.71 8.71 -7.77
CA ASP A 127 -6.07 7.29 -7.79
C ASP A 127 -5.05 6.29 -8.37
N CYS A 128 -3.80 6.72 -8.61
CA CYS A 128 -2.75 5.83 -9.09
C CYS A 128 -2.20 4.90 -7.98
N GLY A 129 -1.89 5.47 -6.81
CA GLY A 129 -1.36 4.76 -5.65
C GLY A 129 0.00 4.06 -5.83
N ARG A 130 0.73 4.32 -6.93
CA ARG A 130 2.03 3.68 -7.24
C ARG A 130 3.21 4.52 -6.77
N PHE A 131 4.21 3.83 -6.26
CA PHE A 131 5.46 4.41 -5.75
C PHE A 131 6.65 3.94 -6.58
N TYR A 132 7.67 4.78 -6.74
CA TYR A 132 8.85 4.47 -7.53
C TYR A 132 10.12 5.04 -6.92
N HIS A 133 11.24 4.30 -7.07
CA HIS A 133 12.56 4.91 -6.96
C HIS A 133 12.77 5.90 -8.11
N PRO A 134 13.40 7.06 -7.87
CA PRO A 134 13.70 8.05 -8.92
C PRO A 134 14.43 7.43 -10.11
N LYS A 135 15.51 6.67 -9.85
CA LYS A 135 16.29 5.98 -10.89
C LYS A 135 15.49 4.93 -11.66
N CYS A 136 14.53 4.26 -11.02
CA CYS A 136 13.72 3.23 -11.67
C CYS A 136 12.68 3.84 -12.61
N VAL A 137 11.93 4.85 -12.15
CA VAL A 137 10.94 5.51 -13.00
C VAL A 137 11.60 6.26 -14.15
N ALA A 138 12.74 6.90 -13.92
CA ALA A 138 13.46 7.61 -14.96
C ALA A 138 13.89 6.70 -16.12
N LYS A 139 14.42 5.51 -15.81
CA LYS A 139 14.80 4.50 -16.82
C LYS A 139 13.61 3.97 -17.62
N LEU A 140 12.41 3.97 -17.03
CA LEU A 140 11.20 3.52 -17.71
C LEU A 140 10.65 4.59 -18.67
N LEU A 141 10.73 5.86 -18.28
CA LEU A 141 10.24 6.99 -19.08
C LEU A 141 11.23 7.42 -20.16
N TYR A 142 12.54 7.38 -19.86
CA TYR A 142 13.62 7.81 -20.76
C TYR A 142 14.61 6.65 -21.02
N PRO A 143 14.17 5.55 -21.65
CA PRO A 143 15.03 4.38 -21.86
C PRO A 143 16.22 4.65 -22.79
N GLU A 144 16.04 5.56 -23.76
CA GLU A 144 17.05 5.84 -24.80
C GLU A 144 18.07 6.91 -24.40
N SER A 145 17.77 7.75 -23.40
CA SER A 145 18.60 8.89 -23.00
C SER A 145 19.02 8.79 -21.55
N LYS A 146 20.28 8.37 -21.32
CA LYS A 146 20.88 8.33 -19.98
C LYS A 146 20.94 9.71 -19.32
N LEU A 147 21.12 10.76 -20.11
CA LEU A 147 21.21 12.14 -19.61
C LEU A 147 19.84 12.61 -19.08
N GLU A 148 18.78 12.47 -19.89
CA GLU A 148 17.41 12.83 -19.48
C GLU A 148 16.95 11.99 -18.29
N ALA A 149 17.20 10.68 -18.31
CA ALA A 149 16.89 9.81 -17.18
C ALA A 149 17.62 10.25 -15.89
N SER A 150 18.87 10.69 -16.00
CA SER A 150 19.63 11.16 -14.82
C SER A 150 19.08 12.47 -14.29
N PHE A 151 18.78 13.43 -15.17
CA PHE A 151 18.18 14.70 -14.80
C PHE A 151 16.80 14.51 -14.14
N PHE A 152 15.93 13.71 -14.77
CA PHE A 152 14.61 13.39 -14.23
C PHE A 152 14.68 12.68 -12.87
N ALA A 153 15.63 11.76 -12.68
CA ALA A 153 15.82 11.12 -11.39
C ALA A 153 16.21 12.13 -10.28
N VAL A 154 16.97 13.18 -10.60
CA VAL A 154 17.27 14.26 -9.64
C VAL A 154 16.01 15.05 -9.31
N GLN A 155 15.19 15.40 -10.30
CA GLN A 155 13.92 16.11 -10.08
C GLN A 155 12.97 15.34 -9.15
N VAL A 156 12.76 14.05 -9.41
CA VAL A 156 11.91 13.20 -8.56
C VAL A 156 12.49 13.09 -7.14
N ALA A 157 13.81 12.97 -7.01
CA ALA A 157 14.46 12.97 -5.69
C ALA A 157 14.32 14.31 -4.95
N ALA A 158 14.27 15.42 -5.68
CA ALA A 158 13.94 16.75 -5.18
C ALA A 158 12.44 16.95 -4.90
N ARG A 159 11.63 15.88 -4.97
CA ARG A 159 10.19 15.86 -4.70
C ARG A 159 9.35 16.60 -5.75
N GLU A 160 9.88 16.82 -6.94
CA GLU A 160 9.05 17.27 -8.07
C GLU A 160 8.02 16.21 -8.41
N LYS A 161 6.81 16.66 -8.76
CA LYS A 161 5.72 15.77 -9.13
C LYS A 161 6.01 15.08 -10.47
N PHE A 162 5.51 13.87 -10.62
CA PHE A 162 5.67 13.12 -11.85
C PHE A 162 4.49 12.16 -12.10
N THR A 163 4.22 11.94 -13.38
CA THR A 163 3.30 10.91 -13.85
C THR A 163 4.07 9.63 -14.16
N CYS A 164 3.60 8.49 -13.65
CA CYS A 164 4.31 7.23 -13.79
C CYS A 164 3.95 6.46 -15.08
N PRO A 165 4.76 5.47 -15.50
CA PRO A 165 4.63 4.79 -16.80
C PRO A 165 3.33 4.00 -17.01
N ILE A 166 2.53 3.78 -15.97
CA ILE A 166 1.25 3.05 -16.13
C ILE A 166 0.22 3.86 -16.92
N HIS A 167 0.41 5.17 -17.03
CA HIS A 167 -0.50 6.12 -17.67
C HIS A 167 -0.21 6.34 -19.16
N GLU A 168 0.74 5.61 -19.74
CA GLU A 168 1.06 5.62 -21.16
C GLU A 168 1.10 4.21 -21.74
N CYS A 169 0.71 4.07 -23.00
CA CYS A 169 0.93 2.80 -23.70
C CYS A 169 2.43 2.63 -24.00
N ILE A 170 3.01 1.50 -23.59
CA ILE A 170 4.43 1.20 -23.81
C ILE A 170 4.82 1.12 -25.29
N VAL A 171 3.85 0.85 -26.19
CA VAL A 171 4.09 0.68 -27.63
C VAL A 171 4.03 2.01 -28.38
N CYS A 172 2.94 2.77 -28.22
CA CYS A 172 2.71 3.99 -29.01
C CYS A 172 2.89 5.29 -28.22
N LYS A 173 3.15 5.20 -26.90
CA LYS A 173 3.32 6.33 -25.98
C LYS A 173 2.10 7.24 -25.81
N GLY A 174 0.95 6.85 -26.36
CA GLY A 174 -0.31 7.57 -26.17
C GLY A 174 -0.96 7.31 -24.81
N VAL A 175 -1.71 8.31 -24.33
CA VAL A 175 -2.52 8.25 -23.09
C VAL A 175 -3.83 7.48 -23.29
N GLU A 176 -4.52 7.16 -22.19
CA GLU A 176 -5.80 6.47 -22.23
C GLU A 176 -6.91 7.34 -22.82
N ASN A 177 -7.82 6.71 -23.57
CA ASN A 177 -9.14 7.28 -23.81
C ASN A 177 -10.20 6.21 -23.47
N LYS A 178 -10.83 6.36 -22.30
CA LYS A 178 -11.83 5.42 -21.77
C LYS A 178 -13.05 5.26 -22.68
N ASN A 179 -13.42 6.33 -23.41
CA ASN A 179 -14.59 6.36 -24.28
C ASN A 179 -14.36 5.66 -25.63
N HIS A 180 -13.12 5.30 -25.95
CA HIS A 180 -12.79 4.64 -27.20
C HIS A 180 -12.19 3.25 -26.91
N ARG A 181 -12.96 2.17 -27.16
CA ARG A 181 -12.61 0.78 -26.81
C ARG A 181 -11.18 0.36 -27.15
N ASN A 182 -10.68 0.75 -28.34
CA ASN A 182 -9.31 0.44 -28.77
C ASN A 182 -8.21 1.20 -28.03
N MET A 183 -8.55 2.33 -27.40
CA MET A 183 -7.67 3.22 -26.65
C MET A 183 -7.85 3.08 -25.12
N GLN A 184 -8.71 2.15 -24.68
CA GLN A 184 -8.75 1.71 -23.29
C GLN A 184 -7.45 0.99 -22.95
N PHE A 185 -6.99 1.13 -21.70
CA PHE A 185 -5.76 0.49 -21.28
C PHE A 185 -5.93 -0.98 -20.88
N ALA A 186 -4.86 -1.73 -21.09
CA ALA A 186 -4.59 -3.05 -20.56
C ALA A 186 -3.37 -2.94 -19.63
N VAL A 187 -3.61 -3.01 -18.32
CA VAL A 187 -2.62 -2.67 -17.29
C VAL A 187 -2.15 -3.92 -16.56
N CYS A 188 -0.84 -4.10 -16.48
CA CYS A 188 -0.30 -5.26 -15.77
C CYS A 188 -0.39 -5.11 -14.25
N ARG A 189 -0.87 -6.16 -13.56
CA ARG A 189 -0.96 -6.20 -12.08
C ARG A 189 0.38 -6.27 -11.36
N ARG A 190 1.46 -6.60 -12.06
CA ARG A 190 2.76 -6.96 -11.44
C ARG A 190 3.90 -6.02 -11.79
N CYS A 191 3.74 -5.18 -12.80
CA CYS A 191 4.74 -4.20 -13.19
C CYS A 191 4.11 -3.03 -13.95
N PRO A 192 4.85 -1.96 -14.24
CA PRO A 192 4.32 -0.76 -14.90
C PRO A 192 3.99 -0.93 -16.40
N THR A 193 3.86 -2.16 -16.90
CA THR A 193 3.60 -2.40 -18.33
C THR A 193 2.11 -2.15 -18.62
N THR A 194 1.85 -1.16 -19.47
CA THR A 194 0.51 -0.79 -19.96
C THR A 194 0.47 -0.81 -21.48
N TYR A 195 -0.59 -1.35 -22.05
CA TYR A 195 -0.90 -1.28 -23.49
C TYR A 195 -2.22 -0.57 -23.71
N HIS A 196 -2.46 0.04 -24.87
CA HIS A 196 -3.84 0.16 -25.35
C HIS A 196 -4.38 -1.21 -25.75
N ARG A 197 -5.70 -1.41 -25.75
CA ARG A 197 -6.32 -2.64 -26.27
C ARG A 197 -5.83 -2.98 -27.68
N LYS A 198 -5.76 -1.99 -28.59
CA LYS A 198 -5.26 -2.21 -29.96
C LYS A 198 -3.76 -2.52 -30.04
N CYS A 199 -3.00 -2.13 -29.02
CA CYS A 199 -1.56 -2.35 -28.93
C CYS A 199 -1.21 -3.61 -28.12
N LEU A 200 -2.22 -4.31 -27.57
CA LEU A 200 -2.02 -5.47 -26.71
C LEU A 200 -1.47 -6.64 -27.56
N PRO A 201 -0.31 -7.20 -27.21
CA PRO A 201 0.26 -8.34 -27.94
C PRO A 201 -0.66 -9.57 -27.91
N SER A 202 -0.75 -10.29 -29.03
CA SER A 202 -1.57 -11.49 -29.18
C SER A 202 -1.14 -12.66 -28.29
N ASN A 203 0.11 -12.66 -27.79
CA ASN A 203 0.61 -13.63 -26.82
C ASN A 203 0.19 -13.32 -25.36
N ILE A 204 -0.67 -12.32 -25.15
CA ILE A 204 -1.40 -12.07 -23.89
C ILE A 204 -2.88 -12.43 -24.14
N PRO A 205 -3.25 -13.71 -24.05
CA PRO A 205 -4.57 -14.19 -24.43
C PRO A 205 -5.66 -13.86 -23.40
N PHE A 206 -6.88 -13.63 -23.87
CA PHE A 206 -8.09 -13.45 -23.05
C PHE A 206 -8.71 -14.76 -22.57
N GLU A 207 -8.32 -15.90 -23.13
CA GLU A 207 -8.87 -17.20 -22.78
C GLU A 207 -7.76 -18.25 -22.67
N THR A 208 -8.05 -19.34 -21.97
CA THR A 208 -7.12 -20.49 -21.89
C THR A 208 -7.40 -21.46 -23.02
N LYS A 209 -6.36 -21.81 -23.79
CA LYS A 209 -6.43 -22.88 -24.80
C LYS A 209 -5.83 -24.16 -24.22
N LYS A 210 -6.58 -25.26 -24.22
CA LYS A 210 -6.10 -26.59 -23.79
C LYS A 210 -5.34 -27.29 -24.93
N GLY A 211 -4.54 -28.30 -24.58
CA GLY A 211 -3.84 -29.17 -25.53
C GLY A 211 -2.31 -28.98 -25.55
N PRO A 212 -1.59 -29.74 -26.41
CA PRO A 212 -0.12 -29.73 -26.47
C PRO A 212 0.48 -28.34 -26.73
N ASN A 213 -0.20 -27.54 -27.54
CA ASN A 213 0.16 -26.15 -27.87
C ASN A 213 -0.78 -25.14 -27.18
N GLY A 214 -1.31 -25.52 -26.03
CA GLY A 214 -2.19 -24.69 -25.23
C GLY A 214 -1.48 -23.52 -24.55
N TYR A 215 -2.24 -22.51 -24.16
CA TYR A 215 -1.75 -21.34 -23.42
C TYR A 215 -2.73 -20.97 -22.30
N MET A 216 -2.21 -20.36 -21.25
CA MET A 216 -3.02 -19.86 -20.13
C MET A 216 -3.51 -18.45 -20.42
N GLN A 217 -4.76 -18.16 -20.02
CA GLN A 217 -5.30 -16.81 -20.00
C GLN A 217 -4.40 -15.84 -19.23
N ARG A 218 -4.24 -14.63 -19.76
CA ARG A 218 -3.43 -13.54 -19.23
C ARG A 218 -4.14 -12.20 -19.22
N ALA A 219 -5.31 -12.08 -19.81
CA ALA A 219 -6.10 -10.86 -19.89
C ALA A 219 -7.55 -11.09 -19.47
N TRP A 220 -8.12 -10.08 -18.81
CA TRP A 220 -9.52 -10.04 -18.35
C TRP A 220 -10.08 -8.65 -18.62
N ASP A 221 -11.06 -8.55 -19.52
CA ASP A 221 -11.74 -7.30 -19.87
C ASP A 221 -13.21 -7.25 -19.44
N GLU A 222 -13.66 -8.27 -18.74
CA GLU A 222 -15.03 -8.39 -18.24
C GLU A 222 -14.98 -8.88 -16.78
N TRP A 223 -16.06 -8.64 -16.03
CA TRP A 223 -16.30 -9.23 -14.72
C TRP A 223 -17.79 -9.56 -14.57
N GLU A 224 -18.07 -10.64 -13.85
CA GLU A 224 -19.44 -11.06 -13.56
C GLU A 224 -19.95 -10.35 -12.31
N GLY A 225 -20.98 -9.53 -12.47
CA GLY A 225 -21.63 -8.81 -11.38
C GLY A 225 -22.31 -9.75 -10.38
N PRO A 226 -22.69 -9.25 -9.19
CA PRO A 226 -23.37 -10.04 -8.17
C PRO A 226 -24.71 -10.66 -8.62
N ASP A 227 -25.28 -10.12 -9.69
CA ASP A 227 -26.52 -10.52 -10.33
C ASP A 227 -26.30 -11.46 -11.55
N GLY A 228 -25.06 -11.86 -11.82
CA GLY A 228 -24.69 -12.71 -12.95
C GLY A 228 -24.54 -11.96 -14.28
N HIS A 229 -24.71 -10.64 -14.31
CA HIS A 229 -24.49 -9.86 -15.54
C HIS A 229 -23.00 -9.63 -15.80
N VAL A 230 -22.58 -9.87 -17.04
CA VAL A 230 -21.20 -9.60 -17.47
C VAL A 230 -21.04 -8.11 -17.75
N ILE A 231 -20.20 -7.45 -16.96
CA ILE A 231 -19.93 -6.01 -17.04
C ILE A 231 -18.56 -5.81 -17.70
N PRO A 232 -18.49 -5.08 -18.84
CA PRO A 232 -17.23 -4.71 -19.45
C PRO A 232 -16.41 -3.81 -18.53
N ARG A 233 -15.10 -4.06 -18.44
CA ARG A 233 -14.17 -3.22 -17.69
C ARG A 233 -13.70 -2.05 -18.54
N ASP A 234 -13.62 -0.88 -17.91
CA ASP A 234 -12.97 0.30 -18.50
C ASP A 234 -11.48 0.07 -18.78
N ARG A 235 -10.84 -0.80 -17.97
CA ARG A 235 -9.45 -1.22 -18.12
C ARG A 235 -9.32 -2.74 -18.09
N ILE A 236 -8.59 -3.28 -19.04
CA ILE A 236 -8.25 -4.70 -19.10
C ILE A 236 -7.19 -5.00 -18.04
N LEU A 237 -7.47 -5.96 -17.17
CA LEU A 237 -6.47 -6.49 -16.25
C LEU A 237 -5.59 -7.47 -17.01
N ILE A 238 -4.27 -7.34 -16.92
CA ILE A 238 -3.35 -8.32 -17.53
C ILE A 238 -2.24 -8.82 -16.59
N TYR A 239 -1.71 -9.99 -16.93
CA TYR A 239 -0.36 -10.42 -16.55
C TYR A 239 0.51 -10.44 -17.80
N CYS A 240 1.40 -9.46 -17.94
CA CYS A 240 2.32 -9.42 -19.07
C CYS A 240 3.28 -10.62 -19.05
N THR A 241 3.92 -10.88 -20.19
CA THR A 241 4.79 -12.04 -20.42
C THR A 241 6.04 -12.07 -19.53
N LYS A 242 6.40 -10.96 -18.87
CA LYS A 242 7.48 -10.88 -17.87
C LYS A 242 7.17 -11.65 -16.59
N HIS A 243 5.91 -12.04 -16.37
CA HIS A 243 5.48 -12.76 -15.18
C HIS A 243 4.99 -14.15 -15.58
N GLU A 244 5.67 -15.17 -15.07
CA GLU A 244 5.27 -16.56 -15.23
C GLU A 244 3.93 -16.82 -14.54
N ILE A 245 3.02 -17.49 -15.22
CA ILE A 245 1.76 -17.95 -14.63
C ILE A 245 1.95 -19.35 -14.06
N ILE A 246 1.68 -19.49 -12.77
CA ILE A 246 1.68 -20.79 -12.11
C ILE A 246 0.39 -21.50 -12.51
N LYS A 247 0.51 -22.60 -13.28
CA LYS A 247 -0.65 -23.35 -13.84
C LYS A 247 -1.74 -23.65 -12.80
N LYS A 248 -1.34 -24.07 -11.59
CA LYS A 248 -2.27 -24.39 -10.49
C LYS A 248 -3.02 -23.18 -9.93
N LEU A 249 -2.46 -21.98 -10.06
CA LEU A 249 -3.05 -20.73 -9.53
C LEU A 249 -3.76 -19.91 -10.60
N GLY A 250 -3.45 -20.11 -11.88
CA GLY A 250 -3.92 -19.25 -12.97
C GLY A 250 -3.37 -17.81 -12.92
N THR A 251 -2.45 -17.52 -11.99
CA THR A 251 -1.87 -16.20 -11.74
C THR A 251 -0.36 -16.32 -11.48
N PRO A 252 0.41 -15.22 -11.56
CA PRO A 252 1.77 -15.20 -11.05
C PRO A 252 1.81 -15.42 -9.54
N LYS A 253 2.98 -15.79 -9.01
CA LYS A 253 3.18 -16.03 -7.58
C LYS A 253 2.63 -14.85 -6.74
N ARG A 254 1.85 -15.19 -5.71
CA ARG A 254 1.18 -14.26 -4.78
C ARG A 254 2.12 -13.79 -3.65
N ASN A 255 3.34 -13.39 -4.01
CA ASN A 255 4.38 -12.93 -3.06
C ASN A 255 4.94 -11.56 -3.43
N HIS A 256 4.17 -10.78 -4.20
CA HIS A 256 4.63 -9.52 -4.78
C HIS A 256 4.48 -8.32 -3.83
N ILE A 257 3.68 -8.46 -2.76
CA ILE A 257 3.55 -7.44 -1.71
C ILE A 257 4.43 -7.81 -0.52
N ILE A 258 5.24 -6.85 -0.07
CA ILE A 258 6.08 -6.92 1.11
C ILE A 258 5.55 -5.92 2.12
N PHE A 259 5.07 -6.43 3.26
CA PHE A 259 4.69 -5.60 4.40
C PHE A 259 5.89 -5.35 5.31
N PRO A 260 5.98 -4.17 5.95
CA PRO A 260 6.99 -3.88 6.96
C PRO A 260 6.97 -4.92 8.09
N ASP A 261 8.15 -5.45 8.44
CA ASP A 261 8.29 -6.33 9.60
C ASP A 261 8.35 -5.49 10.88
N VAL A 262 7.25 -5.49 11.62
CA VAL A 262 7.09 -4.72 12.87
C VAL A 262 8.15 -5.11 13.91
N LYS A 263 8.75 -6.31 13.84
CA LYS A 263 9.77 -6.78 14.78
C LYS A 263 11.17 -6.21 14.53
N LYS A 264 11.42 -5.60 13.36
CA LYS A 264 12.76 -5.08 12.96
C LYS A 264 12.83 -3.56 12.89
N LEU A 265 11.74 -2.86 13.17
CA LEU A 265 11.74 -1.39 13.22
C LEU A 265 12.59 -0.94 14.41
N ARG A 266 13.85 -0.55 14.13
CA ARG A 266 14.70 0.18 15.08
C ARG A 266 13.99 1.51 15.35
N VAL A 267 13.35 1.62 16.50
CA VAL A 267 12.92 2.92 17.03
C VAL A 267 14.18 3.79 17.12
N PRO A 268 14.20 5.01 16.57
CA PRO A 268 15.31 5.92 16.79
C PRO A 268 15.49 6.09 18.29
N LYS A 269 16.68 5.80 18.83
CA LYS A 269 17.01 6.13 20.21
C LYS A 269 16.85 7.64 20.35
N ARG A 270 15.78 8.10 21.00
CA ARG A 270 15.77 9.44 21.57
C ARG A 270 16.91 9.44 22.58
N LEU A 271 17.95 10.23 22.32
CA LEU A 271 18.90 10.61 23.33
C LEU A 271 18.11 11.46 24.33
N VAL A 272 17.65 10.83 25.40
CA VAL A 272 17.19 11.55 26.58
C VAL A 272 18.43 11.71 27.43
N ASP A 273 18.96 12.93 27.48
CA ASP A 273 20.07 13.26 28.37
C ASP A 273 19.65 12.97 29.83
N PRO A 274 20.55 12.39 30.65
CA PRO A 274 20.21 12.05 32.02
C PRO A 274 19.99 13.32 32.87
N PRO A 275 19.05 13.31 33.84
CA PRO A 275 18.89 14.41 34.77
C PRO A 275 20.14 14.60 35.62
N ASN A 276 20.66 15.83 35.62
CA ASN A 276 21.74 16.27 36.49
C ASN A 276 21.20 16.49 37.91
N GLU A 277 21.52 15.59 38.83
CA GLU A 277 21.32 15.81 40.28
C GLU A 277 22.66 15.75 41.01
N LYS A 278 23.22 16.94 41.27
CA LYS A 278 24.06 17.20 42.45
C LYS A 278 23.69 18.56 43.05
N ALA A 279 22.78 18.53 44.01
CA ALA A 279 22.71 19.51 45.08
C ALA A 279 22.88 18.76 46.41
N LEU A 280 24.08 18.86 46.98
CA LEU A 280 24.38 18.48 48.36
C LEU A 280 24.02 19.65 49.28
N ALA A 281 23.20 19.41 50.30
CA ALA A 281 23.55 19.65 51.70
C ALA A 281 22.30 19.53 52.60
N GLY A 282 22.17 18.39 53.29
CA GLY A 282 21.33 18.23 54.48
C GLY A 282 22.19 17.71 55.63
N LYS A 283 22.46 18.55 56.63
CA LYS A 283 22.84 18.18 58.00
C LYS A 283 21.66 17.40 58.62
N GLY A 284 21.75 16.43 59.51
CA GLY A 284 22.78 15.82 60.34
C GLY A 284 22.08 14.91 61.39
N TYR A 285 22.88 14.19 62.20
CA TYR A 285 22.52 13.36 63.38
C TYR A 285 21.81 12.03 63.08
N GLY A 286 22.42 10.86 63.31
CA GLY A 286 22.71 10.19 64.60
C GLY A 286 21.75 8.97 64.68
N GLU A 287 22.07 7.72 65.04
CA GLU A 287 23.14 7.10 65.81
C GLU A 287 23.30 5.61 65.40
N ARG A 288 24.55 5.11 65.51
CA ARG A 288 24.98 3.88 66.21
C ARG A 288 24.16 2.56 66.05
N SER A 289 24.75 1.56 65.38
CA SER A 289 25.05 0.26 66.01
C SER A 289 26.00 -0.62 65.16
N SER A 290 26.64 -1.55 65.86
CA SER A 290 27.86 -2.32 65.62
C SER A 290 27.74 -3.61 64.78
N HIS A 291 28.88 -4.03 64.19
CA HIS A 291 29.45 -5.40 64.04
C HIS A 291 30.22 -5.53 62.71
N ILE A 292 31.56 -5.56 62.67
CA ILE A 292 32.53 -6.66 62.92
C ILE A 292 32.61 -7.75 61.82
N SER A 293 33.85 -7.95 61.36
CA SER A 293 34.49 -9.09 60.65
C SER A 293 34.16 -9.30 59.17
N ARG A 294 35.10 -9.24 58.22
CA ARG A 294 36.42 -9.91 57.98
C ARG A 294 36.30 -11.11 57.03
N ASN A 295 37.17 -11.06 56.01
CA ASN A 295 37.77 -12.11 55.19
C ASN A 295 37.01 -12.70 53.98
N GLY A 296 37.66 -12.57 52.80
CA GLY A 296 38.27 -13.76 52.16
C GLY A 296 37.99 -13.99 50.66
N GLY A 297 39.06 -13.98 49.84
CA GLY A 297 39.28 -14.85 48.67
C GLY A 297 38.81 -14.32 47.29
N CYS A 298 39.73 -13.92 46.39
CA CYS A 298 40.36 -14.70 45.29
C CYS A 298 39.36 -15.11 44.18
N CYS A 299 39.54 -14.81 42.88
CA CYS A 299 40.71 -15.08 42.02
C CYS A 299 40.82 -14.13 40.79
N SER A 300 42.04 -13.58 40.59
CA SER A 300 42.89 -13.50 39.36
C SER A 300 42.25 -13.34 37.95
N SER A 301 42.45 -12.22 37.23
CA SER A 301 43.53 -11.87 36.24
C SER A 301 43.41 -12.62 34.89
N GLU A 302 43.53 -12.03 33.70
CA GLU A 302 44.62 -11.18 33.17
C GLU A 302 44.22 -10.25 31.98
N ASN A 303 44.80 -9.04 31.98
CA ASN A 303 45.42 -8.18 30.92
C ASN A 303 44.98 -8.26 29.44
N ILE A 304 44.55 -7.16 28.77
CA ILE A 304 45.28 -5.98 28.19
C ILE A 304 46.24 -6.43 27.05
N VAL A 305 46.16 -5.93 25.80
CA VAL A 305 46.75 -4.66 25.29
C VAL A 305 46.12 -4.21 23.96
N VAL A 306 45.97 -2.88 23.86
CA VAL A 306 45.60 -2.01 22.73
C VAL A 306 46.77 -1.83 21.75
N VAL A 307 46.53 -1.77 20.44
CA VAL A 307 47.41 -1.03 19.52
C VAL A 307 46.58 -0.19 18.56
N ALA A 308 46.69 1.13 18.71
CA ALA A 308 46.32 2.13 17.73
C ALA A 308 47.54 2.44 16.85
N LEU A 309 47.32 2.66 15.56
CA LEU A 309 48.31 3.31 14.69
C LEU A 309 47.64 4.43 13.90
N TRP A 310 48.29 5.58 13.99
CA TRP A 310 47.97 6.88 13.42
C TRP A 310 49.16 7.29 12.58
N VAL A 311 49.01 7.46 11.26
CA VAL A 311 49.87 8.25 10.35
C VAL A 311 48.98 8.49 9.11
N GLY A 312 48.78 9.66 8.50
CA GLY A 312 49.60 10.86 8.42
C GLY A 312 49.76 11.20 6.93
N ASN A 313 48.93 12.12 6.47
CA ASN A 313 49.01 13.04 5.32
C ASN A 313 50.14 12.90 4.28
N ARG A 314 49.80 12.93 2.98
CA ARG A 314 50.48 13.70 1.91
C ARG A 314 49.72 13.58 0.58
N GLY A 315 49.40 14.72 -0.03
CA GLY A 315 49.05 14.79 -1.45
C GLY A 315 50.28 14.66 -2.35
N VAL A 316 50.03 14.58 -3.66
CA VAL A 316 50.65 15.35 -4.77
C VAL A 316 50.07 14.80 -6.09
N CYS A 317 49.90 15.74 -7.01
CA CYS A 317 49.51 15.69 -8.42
C CYS A 317 50.09 14.53 -9.25
N PHE A 318 49.31 13.99 -10.18
CA PHE A 318 49.40 14.20 -11.64
C PHE A 318 48.06 13.86 -12.29
#